data_AF-A0A9P0MEM3-F1
#
_entry.id   AF-A0A9P0MEM3-F1
#
_cell.length_a   1.000
_cell.length_b   1.000
_cell.length_c   1.000
_cell.angle_alpha   90.00
_cell.angle_beta   90.00
_cell.angle_gamma   90.00
#
_symmetry.space_group_name_H-M   'P 1'
#
loop_
_entity.id
_entity.type
_entity.pdbx_description
1 polymer ?
#
loop_
_entity_poly.entity_id
_entity_poly.type
_entity_poly.pdbx_seq_one_letter_code
_entity_poly.pdbx_strand_id
1 'polypeptide(L)'
;MLYEEIQRLLEEVKNESELSDTKLQCQPIDQNIPEDISSIQNKYDLIISDLREMKENIQERIRIVEKTELIMNLLQYRMYEIRYDFTMKFNQLTQQRNELKTGMMLKETESQAAFKIIETEKEIAECQNTYDAQHRCVKEQMLEAQARYEKSVNILDNGLEVMKKNFSNLLLLLEAEKAIMEEKQFSLEDVKNFIAMENVEAVMERFTEMQTEGWKTRAVDNVSGDF
;
A
#
# COMPACT_ATOMS: atom_id res chain seq x y z
N MET A 1 0.40 24.10 -2.11
CA MET A 1 -0.76 23.29 -1.66
C MET A 1 -0.64 21.83 -2.10
N LEU A 2 -0.97 21.40 -3.33
CA LEU A 2 -0.95 19.96 -3.68
C LEU A 2 0.44 19.30 -3.58
N TYR A 3 1.51 19.99 -4.00
CA TYR A 3 2.88 19.46 -3.92
C TYR A 3 3.36 19.22 -2.47
N GLU A 4 3.07 20.15 -1.57
CA GLU A 4 3.45 20.06 -0.15
C GLU A 4 2.68 18.93 0.55
N GLU A 5 1.41 18.74 0.16
CA GLU A 5 0.58 17.66 0.67
C GLU A 5 1.08 16.29 0.22
N ILE A 6 1.47 16.13 -1.05
CA ILE A 6 2.09 14.90 -1.57
C ILE A 6 3.39 14.59 -0.83
N GLN A 7 4.26 15.59 -0.63
CA GLN A 7 5.52 15.43 0.12
C GLN A 7 5.28 15.00 1.56
N ARG A 8 4.33 15.64 2.25
CA ARG A 8 3.95 15.28 3.62
C ARG A 8 3.47 13.83 3.70
N LEU A 9 2.57 13.44 2.80
CA LEU A 9 2.02 12.08 2.76
C LEU A 9 3.09 11.02 2.45
N LEU A 10 4.02 11.32 1.54
CA LEU A 10 5.15 10.43 1.23
C LEU A 10 6.05 10.21 2.47
N GLU A 11 6.34 11.27 3.21
CA GLU A 11 7.16 11.16 4.43
C GLU A 11 6.41 10.45 5.56
N GLU A 12 5.10 10.67 5.72
CA GLU A 12 4.26 9.92 6.66
C GLU A 12 4.30 8.41 6.36
N VAL A 13 4.05 8.03 5.09
CA VAL A 13 4.11 6.63 4.65
C VAL A 13 5.48 6.02 4.90
N LYS A 14 6.55 6.77 4.64
CA LYS A 14 7.92 6.30 4.87
C LYS A 14 8.16 5.99 6.35
N ASN A 15 7.80 6.91 7.24
CA ASN A 15 7.95 6.73 8.67
C ASN A 15 7.10 5.56 9.21
N GLU A 16 5.84 5.46 8.77
CA GLU A 16 4.93 4.37 9.14
C GLU A 16 5.45 3.00 8.65
N SER A 17 6.00 2.95 7.43
CA SER A 17 6.58 1.72 6.86
C SER A 17 7.79 1.23 7.64
N GLU A 18 8.72 2.12 8.01
CA GLU A 18 9.93 1.79 8.75
C GLU A 18 9.62 1.33 10.20
N LEU A 19 8.65 1.98 10.86
CA LEU A 19 8.19 1.58 12.19
C LEU A 19 7.54 0.20 12.18
N SER A 20 6.70 -0.09 11.20
CA SER A 20 6.00 -1.38 11.11
C SER A 20 6.95 -2.53 10.72
N ASP A 21 8.05 -2.26 9.99
CA ASP A 21 9.00 -3.29 9.56
C ASP A 21 9.74 -3.94 10.74
N THR A 22 9.96 -3.18 11.82
CA THR A 22 10.65 -3.67 13.03
C THR A 22 9.81 -4.65 13.87
N LYS A 23 8.49 -4.75 13.62
CA LYS A 23 7.57 -5.62 14.38
C LYS A 23 7.43 -7.05 13.80
N LEU A 24 8.12 -7.39 12.70
CA LEU A 24 7.87 -8.63 11.93
C LEU A 24 8.59 -9.90 12.44
N GLN A 25 9.03 -9.96 13.70
CA GLN A 25 9.71 -11.15 14.23
C GLN A 25 8.76 -12.09 14.98
N CYS A 26 7.88 -12.78 14.26
CA CYS A 26 7.24 -13.98 14.82
C CYS A 26 8.27 -15.13 14.80
N GLN A 27 8.60 -15.68 15.97
CA GLN A 27 9.44 -16.87 16.02
C GLN A 27 8.68 -18.08 15.47
N PRO A 28 9.33 -18.97 14.71
CA PRO A 28 8.68 -20.20 14.27
C PRO A 28 8.33 -21.04 15.50
N ILE A 29 7.04 -21.31 15.66
CA ILE A 29 6.52 -22.14 16.75
C ILE A 29 6.95 -23.59 16.49
N ASP A 30 7.52 -24.22 17.52
CA ASP A 30 7.95 -25.62 17.47
C ASP A 30 6.75 -26.53 17.17
N GLN A 31 6.86 -27.28 16.06
CA GLN A 31 5.83 -28.17 15.51
C GLN A 31 5.57 -29.43 16.37
N ASN A 32 6.38 -29.67 17.40
CA ASN A 32 6.14 -30.81 18.29
C ASN A 32 4.83 -30.64 19.06
N ILE A 33 3.85 -31.51 18.83
CA ILE A 33 2.59 -31.51 19.58
C ILE A 33 2.85 -32.05 20.99
N PRO A 34 2.59 -31.29 22.07
CA PRO A 34 2.76 -31.78 23.43
C PRO A 34 1.76 -32.90 23.77
N GLU A 35 2.18 -33.87 24.58
CA GLU A 35 1.31 -34.99 25.03
C GLU A 35 0.40 -34.61 26.22
N ASP A 36 0.65 -33.47 26.85
CA ASP A 36 -0.09 -32.98 28.03
C ASP A 36 -0.98 -31.77 27.70
N ILE A 37 -2.22 -31.79 28.20
CA ILE A 37 -3.25 -30.77 27.94
C ILE A 37 -2.80 -29.37 28.37
N SER A 38 -2.12 -29.23 29.52
CA SER A 38 -1.63 -27.92 29.98
C SER A 38 -0.57 -27.35 29.04
N SER A 39 0.28 -28.22 28.48
CA SER A 39 1.30 -27.82 27.50
C SER A 39 0.67 -27.45 26.15
N ILE A 40 -0.40 -28.14 25.74
CA ILE A 40 -1.21 -27.78 24.55
C ILE A 40 -1.85 -26.40 24.74
N GLN A 41 -2.49 -26.15 25.90
CA GLN A 41 -3.14 -24.88 26.20
C GLN A 41 -2.15 -23.70 26.27
N ASN A 42 -0.95 -23.91 26.82
CA ASN A 42 0.10 -22.88 26.79
C ASN A 42 0.55 -22.55 25.35
N LYS A 43 0.69 -23.57 24.48
CA LYS A 43 1.01 -23.33 23.06
C LYS A 43 -0.14 -22.64 22.32
N TYR A 44 -1.38 -23.01 22.63
CA TYR A 44 -2.58 -22.37 22.10
C TYR A 44 -2.60 -20.87 22.42
N ASP A 45 -2.37 -20.49 23.68
CA ASP A 45 -2.36 -19.09 24.10
C ASP A 45 -1.25 -18.27 23.41
N LEU A 46 -0.06 -18.86 23.22
CA LEU A 46 1.03 -18.23 22.46
C LEU A 46 0.64 -17.98 21.00
N ILE A 47 0.08 -18.99 20.31
CA ILE A 47 -0.33 -18.84 18.92
C ILE A 47 -1.44 -17.78 18.78
N ILE A 48 -2.39 -17.75 19.73
CA ILE A 48 -3.45 -16.73 19.74
C ILE A 48 -2.88 -15.33 19.93
N SER A 49 -1.87 -15.16 20.79
CA SER A 49 -1.16 -13.89 20.95
C SER A 49 -0.49 -13.45 19.64
N ASP A 50 0.25 -14.35 19.00
CA ASP A 50 0.93 -14.06 17.73
C ASP A 50 -0.07 -13.69 16.61
N LEU A 51 -1.22 -14.39 16.55
CA LEU A 51 -2.28 -14.07 15.59
C LEU A 51 -2.92 -12.70 15.83
N ARG A 52 -3.07 -12.27 17.09
CA ARG A 52 -3.55 -10.93 17.42
C ARG A 52 -2.56 -9.85 16.99
N GLU A 53 -1.28 -10.05 17.27
CA GLU A 53 -0.22 -9.12 16.86
C GLU A 53 -0.12 -9.03 15.32
N MET A 54 -0.17 -10.16 14.62
CA MET A 54 -0.19 -10.18 13.15
C MET A 54 -1.41 -9.49 12.56
N LYS A 55 -2.59 -9.64 13.17
CA LYS A 55 -3.80 -8.94 12.74
C LYS A 55 -3.62 -7.42 12.82
N GLU A 56 -3.05 -6.91 13.92
CA GLU A 56 -2.76 -5.48 14.07
C GLU A 56 -1.76 -4.99 13.03
N ASN A 57 -0.70 -5.77 12.78
CA ASN A 57 0.31 -5.45 11.75
C ASN A 57 -0.31 -5.36 10.36
N ILE A 58 -1.14 -6.34 9.99
CA ILE A 58 -1.83 -6.35 8.69
C ILE A 58 -2.75 -5.15 8.53
N GLN A 59 -3.48 -4.77 9.58
CA GLN A 59 -4.31 -3.57 9.57
C GLN A 59 -3.48 -2.29 9.38
N GLU A 60 -2.32 -2.19 10.04
CA GLU A 60 -1.38 -1.07 9.85
C GLU A 60 -0.87 -1.02 8.39
N ARG A 61 -0.54 -2.18 7.80
CA ARG A 61 -0.07 -2.28 6.42
C ARG A 61 -1.13 -1.97 5.37
N ILE A 62 -2.37 -2.38 5.59
CA ILE A 62 -3.49 -2.00 4.71
C ILE A 62 -3.62 -0.48 4.63
N ARG A 63 -3.51 0.23 5.76
CA ARG A 63 -3.54 1.71 5.77
C ARG A 63 -2.40 2.32 4.94
N ILE A 64 -1.21 1.74 5.02
CA ILE A 64 -0.05 2.18 4.21
C ILE A 64 -0.32 1.97 2.72
N VAL A 65 -0.88 0.82 2.34
CA VAL A 65 -1.29 0.52 0.96
C VAL A 65 -2.33 1.54 0.47
N GLU A 66 -3.38 1.81 1.23
CA GLU A 66 -4.42 2.78 0.87
C GLU A 66 -3.85 4.20 0.71
N LYS A 67 -2.99 4.63 1.63
CA LYS A 67 -2.31 5.94 1.55
C LYS A 67 -1.41 6.02 0.32
N THR A 68 -0.63 4.98 0.02
CA THR A 68 0.25 4.96 -1.16
C THR A 68 -0.53 5.03 -2.46
N GLU A 69 -1.69 4.37 -2.57
CA GLU A 69 -2.57 4.49 -3.73
C GLU A 69 -3.16 5.89 -3.88
N LEU A 70 -3.58 6.52 -2.77
CA LEU A 70 -4.02 7.91 -2.79
C LEU A 70 -2.91 8.82 -3.33
N ILE A 71 -1.67 8.65 -2.84
CA ILE A 71 -0.50 9.41 -3.32
C ILE A 71 -0.30 9.19 -4.82
N MET A 72 -0.37 7.95 -5.31
CA MET A 72 -0.23 7.65 -6.74
C MET A 72 -1.31 8.35 -7.58
N ASN A 73 -2.56 8.37 -7.13
CA ASN A 73 -3.65 9.07 -7.80
C ASN A 73 -3.42 10.59 -7.84
N LEU A 74 -2.97 11.18 -6.74
CA LEU A 74 -2.65 12.62 -6.67
C LEU A 74 -1.48 12.97 -7.58
N LEU A 75 -0.45 12.13 -7.63
CA LEU A 75 0.71 12.30 -8.53
C LEU A 75 0.30 12.20 -10.00
N GLN A 76 -0.58 11.25 -10.36
CA GLN A 76 -1.14 11.16 -11.72
C GLN A 76 -1.91 12.43 -12.09
N TYR A 77 -2.79 12.91 -11.20
CA TYR A 77 -3.51 14.16 -11.41
C TYR A 77 -2.53 15.33 -11.62
N ARG A 78 -1.50 15.42 -10.78
CA ARG A 78 -0.46 16.45 -10.90
C ARG A 78 0.28 16.38 -12.24
N MET A 79 0.54 15.17 -12.73
CA MET A 79 1.14 14.96 -14.05
C MET A 79 0.24 15.50 -15.17
N TYR A 80 -1.08 15.30 -15.07
CA TYR A 80 -2.04 15.86 -16.02
C TYR A 80 -2.06 17.39 -15.98
N GLU A 81 -2.07 18.00 -14.79
CA GLU A 81 -2.01 19.47 -14.64
C GLU A 81 -0.76 20.05 -15.30
N ILE A 82 0.42 19.50 -14.99
CA ILE A 82 1.70 19.96 -15.56
C ILE A 82 1.67 19.89 -17.09
N ARG A 83 1.14 18.80 -17.65
CA ARG A 83 1.01 18.63 -19.10
C ARG A 83 0.04 19.62 -19.71
N TYR A 84 -1.09 19.86 -19.05
CA TYR A 84 -2.09 20.82 -19.51
C TYR A 84 -1.52 22.25 -19.53
N ASP A 85 -0.93 22.68 -18.42
CA ASP A 85 -0.31 24.01 -18.27
C ASP A 85 0.79 24.24 -19.30
N PHE A 86 1.66 23.24 -19.49
CA PHE A 86 2.69 23.27 -20.53
C PHE A 86 2.08 23.43 -21.92
N THR A 87 1.08 22.62 -22.26
CA THR A 87 0.44 22.64 -23.58
C THR A 87 -0.19 24.01 -23.86
N MET A 88 -0.91 24.58 -22.89
CA MET A 88 -1.54 25.90 -23.04
C MET A 88 -0.51 27.00 -23.25
N LYS A 89 0.52 27.06 -22.39
CA LYS A 89 1.58 28.08 -22.48
C LYS A 89 2.42 27.93 -23.75
N PHE A 90 2.78 26.70 -24.10
CA PHE A 90 3.56 26.42 -25.31
C PHE A 90 2.81 26.81 -26.59
N ASN A 91 1.51 26.49 -26.67
CA ASN A 91 0.68 26.87 -27.81
C ASN A 91 0.55 28.39 -27.92
N GLN A 92 0.34 29.09 -26.81
CA GLN A 92 0.28 30.55 -26.77
C GLN A 92 1.59 31.19 -27.28
N LEU A 93 2.74 30.75 -26.76
CA LEU A 93 4.05 31.27 -27.19
C LEU A 93 4.34 30.92 -28.65
N THR A 94 3.97 29.73 -29.10
CA THR A 94 4.13 29.32 -30.51
C THR A 94 3.27 30.16 -31.43
N GLN A 95 2.02 30.47 -31.04
CA GLN A 95 1.14 31.35 -31.76
C GLN A 95 1.72 32.76 -31.84
N GLN A 96 2.15 33.34 -30.71
CA GLN A 96 2.81 34.65 -30.67
C GLN A 96 4.02 34.70 -31.60
N ARG A 97 4.90 33.69 -31.55
CA ARG A 97 6.05 33.59 -32.46
C ARG A 97 5.62 33.58 -33.93
N ASN A 98 4.57 32.84 -34.27
CA ASN A 98 4.08 32.75 -35.65
C ASN A 98 3.44 34.07 -36.11
N GLU A 99 2.70 34.76 -35.24
CA GLU A 99 2.15 36.09 -35.49
C GLU A 99 3.25 37.13 -35.68
N LEU A 100 4.32 37.10 -34.88
CA LEU A 100 5.50 37.95 -35.05
C LEU A 100 6.20 37.67 -36.39
N LYS A 101 6.30 36.40 -36.81
CA LYS A 101 6.89 36.02 -38.11
C LYS A 101 6.03 36.43 -39.32
N THR A 102 4.71 36.50 -39.18
CA THR A 102 3.78 36.73 -40.31
C THR A 102 3.23 38.16 -40.36
N GLY A 103 3.07 38.84 -39.23
CA GLY A 103 2.36 40.13 -39.11
C GLY A 103 3.24 41.37 -38.89
N MET A 104 4.50 41.23 -38.47
CA MET A 104 5.32 42.41 -38.09
C MET A 104 5.97 43.18 -39.23
N MET A 105 5.93 42.69 -40.47
CA MET A 105 6.48 43.40 -41.64
C MET A 105 5.76 44.73 -41.97
N LEU A 106 4.69 45.11 -41.25
CA LEU A 106 3.85 46.27 -41.60
C LEU A 106 3.87 47.45 -40.60
N LYS A 107 4.42 47.34 -39.37
CA LYS A 107 4.36 48.42 -38.35
C LYS A 107 5.57 48.62 -37.44
N GLU A 108 6.48 47.66 -37.30
CA GLU A 108 7.68 47.78 -36.45
C GLU A 108 8.95 47.76 -37.29
N THR A 109 10.04 48.31 -36.73
CA THR A 109 11.36 48.18 -37.38
C THR A 109 11.81 46.73 -37.32
N GLU A 110 12.46 46.24 -38.39
CA GLU A 110 12.91 44.86 -38.54
C GLU A 110 13.74 44.36 -37.33
N SER A 111 14.53 45.25 -36.73
CA SER A 111 15.33 44.96 -35.53
C SER A 111 14.47 44.71 -34.27
N GLN A 112 13.35 45.40 -34.10
CA GLN A 112 12.43 45.20 -32.96
C GLN A 112 11.66 43.88 -33.09
N ALA A 113 11.24 43.55 -34.32
CA ALA A 113 10.59 42.28 -34.61
C ALA A 113 11.53 41.09 -34.37
N ALA A 114 12.78 41.18 -34.83
CA ALA A 114 13.80 40.16 -34.60
C ALA A 114 14.08 39.94 -33.10
N PHE A 115 14.17 41.02 -32.31
CA PHE A 115 14.39 40.93 -30.87
C PHE A 115 13.23 40.20 -30.16
N LYS A 116 11.98 40.55 -30.47
CA LYS A 116 10.79 39.90 -29.88
C LYS A 116 10.67 38.43 -30.24
N ILE A 117 11.08 38.04 -31.45
CA ILE A 117 11.12 36.63 -31.85
C ILE A 117 12.14 35.86 -30.99
N ILE A 118 13.35 36.41 -30.80
CA ILE A 118 14.38 35.79 -29.96
C ILE A 118 13.93 35.67 -28.51
N GLU A 119 13.30 36.70 -27.97
CA GLU A 119 12.73 36.68 -26.61
C GLU A 119 11.65 35.60 -26.46
N THR A 120 10.72 35.52 -27.42
CA THR A 120 9.69 34.47 -27.44
C THR A 120 10.29 33.07 -27.56
N GLU A 121 11.33 32.88 -28.38
CA GLU A 121 12.03 31.59 -28.52
C GLU A 121 12.74 31.19 -27.22
N LYS A 122 13.30 32.17 -26.49
CA LYS A 122 13.87 31.94 -25.17
C LYS A 122 12.79 31.52 -24.16
N GLU A 123 11.64 32.19 -24.15
CA GLU A 123 10.52 31.81 -23.28
C GLU A 123 9.98 30.40 -23.60
N ILE A 124 9.95 30.00 -24.87
CA ILE A 124 9.59 28.63 -25.28
C ILE A 124 10.58 27.62 -24.70
N ALA A 125 11.88 27.88 -24.83
CA ALA A 125 12.91 26.98 -24.30
C ALA A 125 12.84 26.87 -22.78
N GLU A 126 12.64 27.99 -22.07
CA GLU A 126 12.44 28.00 -20.62
C GLU A 126 11.17 27.24 -20.20
N CYS A 127 10.09 27.38 -20.97
CA CYS A 127 8.84 26.64 -20.75
C CYS A 127 9.05 25.12 -20.89
N GLN A 128 9.79 24.68 -21.91
CA GLN A 128 10.14 23.27 -22.11
C GLN A 128 11.02 22.73 -20.98
N ASN A 129 12.07 23.46 -20.61
CA ASN A 129 12.97 23.06 -19.53
C ASN A 129 12.23 22.93 -18.20
N THR A 130 11.30 23.85 -17.91
CA THR A 130 10.48 23.81 -16.70
C THR A 130 9.55 22.60 -16.69
N TYR A 131 8.89 22.32 -17.81
CA TYR A 131 8.04 21.14 -17.96
C TYR A 131 8.84 19.85 -17.75
N ASP A 132 9.99 19.71 -18.40
CA ASP A 132 10.84 18.51 -18.30
C ASP A 132 11.32 18.29 -16.86
N ALA A 133 11.71 19.36 -16.16
CA ALA A 133 12.13 19.30 -14.76
C ALA A 133 10.99 18.86 -13.84
N GLN A 134 9.80 19.46 -13.98
CA GLN A 134 8.63 19.13 -13.17
C GLN A 134 8.11 17.71 -13.46
N HIS A 135 8.02 17.34 -14.74
CA HIS A 135 7.59 16.02 -15.17
C HIS A 135 8.54 14.93 -14.65
N ARG A 136 9.86 15.16 -14.69
CA ARG A 136 10.84 14.23 -14.12
C ARG A 136 10.66 14.08 -12.62
N CYS A 137 10.52 15.19 -11.89
CA CYS A 137 10.33 15.18 -10.44
C CYS A 137 9.09 14.37 -10.02
N VAL A 138 7.94 14.60 -10.68
CA VAL A 138 6.71 13.83 -10.38
C VAL A 138 6.89 12.34 -10.72
N LYS A 139 7.58 12.02 -11.83
CA LYS A 139 7.85 10.64 -12.22
C LYS A 139 8.73 9.91 -11.19
N GLU A 140 9.73 10.58 -10.63
CA GLU A 140 10.57 10.02 -9.55
C GLU A 140 9.74 9.74 -8.29
N GLN A 141 8.88 10.67 -7.89
CA GLN A 141 7.95 10.47 -6.76
C GLN A 141 6.97 9.30 -7.01
N MET A 142 6.50 9.11 -8.25
CA MET A 142 5.63 7.98 -8.60
C MET A 142 6.36 6.64 -8.46
N LEU A 143 7.62 6.55 -8.92
CA LEU A 143 8.42 5.34 -8.76
C LEU A 143 8.68 5.02 -7.29
N GLU A 144 8.93 6.04 -6.47
CA GLU A 144 9.12 5.89 -5.03
C GLU A 144 7.84 5.40 -4.34
N ALA A 145 6.68 5.99 -4.66
CA ALA A 145 5.39 5.56 -4.15
C ALA A 145 5.06 4.10 -4.55
N GLN A 146 5.32 3.75 -5.82
CA GLN A 146 5.12 2.40 -6.33
C GLN A 146 6.01 1.37 -5.61
N ALA A 147 7.30 1.66 -5.42
CA ALA A 147 8.21 0.76 -4.70
C ALA A 147 7.74 0.50 -3.26
N ARG A 148 7.20 1.53 -2.59
CA ARG A 148 6.62 1.39 -1.24
C ARG A 148 5.33 0.58 -1.22
N TYR A 149 4.47 0.77 -2.21
CA TYR A 149 3.26 -0.03 -2.39
C TYR A 149 3.62 -1.51 -2.55
N GLU A 150 4.51 -1.83 -3.51
CA GLU A 150 4.94 -3.20 -3.80
C GLU A 150 5.58 -3.86 -2.57
N LYS A 151 6.43 -3.14 -1.84
CA LYS A 151 7.01 -3.62 -0.58
C LYS A 151 5.93 -3.94 0.45
N SER A 152 4.95 -3.06 0.62
CA SER A 152 3.88 -3.24 1.61
C SER A 152 2.97 -4.42 1.25
N VAL A 153 2.64 -4.59 -0.03
CA VAL A 153 1.90 -5.76 -0.53
C VAL A 153 2.67 -7.06 -0.30
N ASN A 154 3.97 -7.09 -0.59
CA ASN A 154 4.79 -8.28 -0.32
C ASN A 154 4.83 -8.65 1.18
N ILE A 155 4.87 -7.66 2.07
CA ILE A 155 4.81 -7.90 3.52
C ILE A 155 3.45 -8.45 3.91
N LEU A 156 2.38 -7.87 3.37
CA LEU A 156 1.02 -8.33 3.57
C LEU A 156 0.86 -9.80 3.13
N ASP A 157 1.34 -10.17 1.93
CA ASP A 157 1.27 -11.53 1.40
C ASP A 157 2.03 -12.52 2.29
N ASN A 158 3.23 -12.17 2.73
CA ASN A 158 3.99 -12.96 3.70
C ASN A 158 3.24 -13.10 5.04
N GLY A 159 2.59 -12.02 5.51
CA GLY A 159 1.78 -12.02 6.72
C GLY A 159 0.61 -13.00 6.64
N LEU A 160 -0.05 -13.12 5.48
CA LEU A 160 -1.10 -14.12 5.28
C LEU A 160 -0.56 -15.54 5.37
N GLU A 161 0.60 -15.82 4.78
CA GLU A 161 1.20 -17.15 4.86
C GLU A 161 1.53 -17.55 6.30
N VAL A 162 2.07 -16.62 7.09
CA VAL A 162 2.35 -16.87 8.51
C VAL A 162 1.06 -17.07 9.30
N MET A 163 0.02 -16.25 9.07
CA MET A 163 -1.27 -16.44 9.73
C MET A 163 -1.90 -17.78 9.36
N LYS A 164 -1.91 -18.17 8.08
CA LYS A 164 -2.42 -19.49 7.64
C LYS A 164 -1.71 -20.63 8.36
N LYS A 165 -0.40 -20.56 8.47
CA LYS A 165 0.40 -21.54 9.22
C LYS A 165 0.02 -21.57 10.70
N ASN A 166 -0.15 -20.41 11.34
CA ASN A 166 -0.54 -20.33 12.74
C ASN A 166 -1.96 -20.85 12.99
N PHE A 167 -2.90 -20.57 12.10
CA PHE A 167 -4.25 -21.16 12.16
C PHE A 167 -4.23 -22.68 11.94
N SER A 168 -3.41 -23.18 11.02
CA SER A 168 -3.21 -24.62 10.83
C SER A 168 -2.61 -25.28 12.08
N ASN A 169 -1.66 -24.62 12.74
CA ASN A 169 -1.10 -25.09 14.02
C ASN A 169 -2.16 -25.10 15.13
N LEU A 170 -3.04 -24.10 15.20
CA LEU A 170 -4.16 -24.10 16.14
C LEU A 170 -5.10 -25.28 15.92
N LEU A 171 -5.46 -25.57 14.65
CA LEU A 171 -6.29 -26.73 14.33
C LEU A 171 -5.66 -28.03 14.82
N LEU A 172 -4.36 -28.24 14.54
CA LEU A 172 -3.64 -29.43 15.01
C LEU A 172 -3.62 -29.56 16.54
N LEU A 173 -3.45 -28.44 17.27
CA LEU A 173 -3.48 -28.46 18.73
C LEU A 173 -4.88 -28.77 19.28
N LEU A 174 -5.93 -28.23 18.67
CA LEU A 174 -7.32 -28.48 19.05
C LEU A 174 -7.73 -29.93 18.77
N GLU A 175 -7.28 -30.51 17.65
CA GLU A 175 -7.46 -31.93 17.32
C GLU A 175 -6.73 -32.84 18.31
N ALA A 176 -5.50 -32.49 18.69
CA ALA A 176 -4.73 -33.24 19.68
C ALA A 176 -5.36 -33.18 21.08
N GLU A 177 -5.81 -32.00 21.51
CA GLU A 177 -6.55 -31.85 22.78
C GLU A 177 -7.80 -32.75 22.77
N LYS A 178 -8.58 -32.71 21.68
CA LYS A 178 -9.77 -33.55 21.51
C LYS A 178 -9.45 -35.04 21.62
N ALA A 179 -8.43 -35.52 20.91
CA ALA A 179 -8.04 -36.92 20.94
C ALA A 179 -7.66 -37.39 22.36
N ILE A 180 -6.88 -36.59 23.09
CA ILE A 180 -6.48 -36.90 24.48
C ILE A 180 -7.70 -36.94 25.41
N MET A 181 -8.69 -36.07 25.20
CA MET A 181 -9.90 -36.04 26.02
C MET A 181 -10.85 -37.20 25.74
N GLU A 182 -11.02 -37.57 24.48
CA GLU A 182 -11.78 -38.76 24.08
C GLU A 182 -11.15 -40.04 24.67
N GLU A 183 -9.82 -40.14 24.66
CA GLU A 183 -9.09 -41.27 25.25
C GLU A 183 -9.24 -41.33 26.78
N LYS A 184 -9.26 -40.17 27.46
CA LYS A 184 -9.33 -40.06 28.92
C LYS A 184 -10.76 -39.96 29.49
N GLN A 185 -11.80 -39.99 28.65
CA GLN A 185 -13.21 -39.84 29.03
C GLN A 185 -13.51 -38.56 29.85
N PHE A 186 -12.83 -37.46 29.57
CA PHE A 186 -13.18 -36.16 30.15
C PHE A 186 -14.48 -35.62 29.54
N SER A 187 -15.22 -34.79 30.28
CA SER A 187 -16.49 -34.25 29.80
C SER A 187 -16.23 -33.11 28.80
N LEU A 188 -17.08 -32.96 27.78
CA LEU A 188 -17.02 -31.86 26.80
C LEU A 188 -17.11 -30.47 27.45
N GLU A 189 -17.61 -30.38 28.68
CA GLU A 189 -17.71 -29.14 29.48
C GLU A 189 -16.34 -28.67 29.99
N ASP A 190 -15.33 -29.54 30.01
CA ASP A 190 -13.95 -29.21 30.41
C ASP A 190 -13.15 -28.51 29.27
N VAL A 191 -13.74 -28.40 28.08
CA VAL A 191 -13.10 -27.88 26.86
C VAL A 191 -13.58 -26.46 26.57
N LYS A 192 -12.77 -25.47 26.94
CA LYS A 192 -13.09 -24.05 26.69
C LYS A 192 -13.23 -23.70 25.20
N ASN A 193 -12.64 -24.48 24.29
CA ASN A 193 -12.31 -24.05 22.93
C ASN A 193 -12.93 -24.89 21.79
N PHE A 194 -13.86 -25.82 22.05
CA PHE A 194 -14.45 -26.67 20.99
C PHE A 194 -15.17 -25.87 19.88
N ILE A 195 -15.77 -24.72 20.24
CA ILE A 195 -16.44 -23.80 19.30
C ILE A 195 -15.43 -23.01 18.43
N ALA A 196 -14.13 -23.12 18.69
CA ALA A 196 -13.11 -22.37 17.95
C ALA A 196 -12.68 -23.04 16.62
N MET A 197 -12.88 -24.35 16.41
CA MET A 197 -12.38 -25.06 15.22
C MET A 197 -13.05 -24.61 13.91
N GLU A 198 -14.40 -24.63 13.84
CA GLU A 198 -15.13 -24.21 12.62
C GLU A 198 -14.88 -22.72 12.30
N ASN A 199 -14.71 -21.89 13.33
CA ASN A 199 -14.37 -20.48 13.17
C ASN A 199 -12.96 -20.27 12.59
N VAL A 200 -12.01 -21.17 12.90
CA VAL A 200 -10.64 -21.10 12.37
C VAL A 200 -10.60 -21.49 10.89
N GLU A 201 -11.32 -22.53 10.48
CA GLU A 201 -11.38 -22.97 9.07
C GLU A 201 -12.01 -21.90 8.17
N ALA A 202 -13.12 -21.30 8.60
CA ALA A 202 -13.76 -20.20 7.88
C ALA A 202 -12.85 -18.97 7.72
N VAL A 203 -12.02 -18.70 8.73
CA VAL A 203 -11.02 -17.61 8.68
C VAL A 203 -9.89 -17.94 7.71
N MET A 204 -9.44 -19.20 7.63
CA MET A 204 -8.44 -19.64 6.66
C MET A 204 -8.90 -19.56 5.21
N GLU A 205 -10.16 -19.92 4.95
CA GLU A 205 -10.76 -19.81 3.62
C GLU A 205 -10.76 -18.35 3.14
N ARG A 206 -11.16 -17.41 4.02
CA ARG A 206 -11.13 -15.97 3.73
C ARG A 206 -9.75 -15.43 3.41
N PHE A 207 -8.69 -15.90 4.07
CA PHE A 207 -7.32 -15.49 3.72
C PHE A 207 -6.89 -15.99 2.35
N THR A 208 -7.31 -17.20 1.99
CA THR A 208 -7.04 -17.77 0.67
C THR A 208 -7.73 -16.96 -0.42
N GLU A 209 -8.99 -16.57 -0.20
CA GLU A 209 -9.71 -15.68 -1.10
C GLU A 209 -9.03 -14.30 -1.21
N MET A 210 -8.58 -13.71 -0.10
CA MET A 210 -7.87 -12.42 -0.09
C MET A 210 -6.56 -12.43 -0.89
N GLN A 211 -5.80 -13.53 -0.85
CA GLN A 211 -4.61 -13.71 -1.70
C GLN A 211 -4.98 -13.81 -3.18
N THR A 212 -6.09 -14.47 -3.51
CA THR A 212 -6.49 -14.68 -4.92
C THR A 212 -7.19 -13.47 -5.54
N GLU A 213 -7.98 -12.72 -4.76
CA GLU A 213 -8.80 -11.60 -5.23
C GLU A 213 -8.16 -10.22 -4.94
N GLY A 214 -7.11 -10.19 -4.14
CA GLY A 214 -6.44 -8.97 -3.68
C GLY A 214 -7.04 -8.37 -2.41
N TRP A 215 -6.21 -7.57 -1.72
CA TRP A 215 -6.45 -7.02 -0.38
C TRP A 215 -7.66 -6.08 -0.22
N LYS A 216 -8.18 -5.54 -1.33
CA LYS A 216 -9.24 -4.51 -1.32
C LYS A 216 -10.66 -5.06 -1.44
N THR A 217 -10.84 -6.26 -1.95
CA THR A 217 -12.15 -6.71 -2.44
C THR A 217 -13.15 -6.99 -1.31
N ARG A 218 -12.69 -7.11 -0.04
CA ARG A 218 -13.56 -7.46 1.10
C ARG A 218 -13.26 -6.73 2.42
N ALA A 219 -12.24 -5.86 2.49
CA ALA A 219 -11.91 -5.15 3.74
C ALA A 219 -13.00 -4.15 4.17
N VAL A 220 -13.80 -3.65 3.22
CA VAL A 220 -14.88 -2.67 3.47
C VAL A 220 -16.08 -3.31 4.19
N ASP A 221 -16.30 -4.62 4.06
CA ASP A 221 -17.48 -5.28 4.65
C ASP A 221 -17.24 -5.89 6.04
N ASN A 222 -15.98 -6.07 6.47
CA ASN A 222 -15.65 -6.90 7.64
C ASN A 222 -15.20 -6.16 8.91
N VAL A 223 -15.12 -4.82 8.92
CA VAL A 223 -14.78 -4.08 10.15
C VAL A 223 -15.95 -4.00 11.15
N SER A 224 -17.11 -4.58 10.82
CA SER A 224 -18.30 -4.57 11.67
C SER A 224 -18.66 -5.92 12.33
N GLY A 225 -17.82 -6.95 12.19
CA GLY A 225 -18.02 -8.23 12.90
C GLY A 225 -17.20 -8.31 14.19
N ASP A 226 -17.86 -8.10 15.33
CA ASP A 226 -17.30 -8.39 16.65
C ASP A 226 -16.85 -9.86 16.73
N PHE A 227 -15.66 -10.07 17.31
CA PHE A 227 -15.08 -11.38 17.67
C PHE A 227 -15.74 -11.93 18.93
#